data_AF-A0A7U9KZA7-F1
#
_entry.id   AF-A0A7U9KZA7-F1
#
_cell.length_a   1.000
_cell.length_b   1.000
_cell.length_c   1.000
_cell.angle_alpha   90.00
_cell.angle_beta   90.00
_cell.angle_gamma   90.00
#
_symmetry.space_group_name_H-M   'P 1'
#
loop_
_entity.id
_entity.type
_entity.pdbx_description
1 polymer ?
#
loop_
_entity_poly.entity_id
_entity_poly.type
_entity_poly.pdbx_seq_one_letter_code
_entity_poly.pdbx_strand_id
1 'polypeptide(L)'
;MSGLIPGTASSLLVQGKVFSHTNLTGDGEPNLHPAVRDFFDHLPVEDREPFLGYCAESALVSDQLWGLDAGNPGAPLTLADAAPHFAGSAMVSKKVREHGDPEHGQSTAPCSACGKLLSELGIEFIGA
;
A
#
# COMPACT_ATOMS: atom_id res chain seq x y z
N MET A 1 -23.35 -16.42 2.88
CA MET A 1 -22.65 -15.89 1.69
C MET A 1 -22.21 -14.49 2.08
N SER A 2 -20.98 -14.35 2.56
CA SER A 2 -20.45 -13.03 2.92
C SER A 2 -20.28 -12.25 1.63
N GLY A 3 -21.11 -11.20 1.46
CA GLY A 3 -20.93 -10.24 0.37
C GLY A 3 -19.49 -9.75 0.41
N LEU A 4 -18.84 -9.67 -0.75
CA LEU A 4 -17.48 -9.16 -0.85
C LEU A 4 -17.51 -7.74 -0.28
N ILE A 5 -16.81 -7.52 0.83
CA ILE A 5 -16.57 -6.16 1.33
C ILE A 5 -15.90 -5.41 0.18
N PRO A 6 -16.45 -4.28 -0.31
CA PRO A 6 -15.86 -3.55 -1.43
C PRO A 6 -14.39 -3.26 -1.15
N GLY A 7 -13.52 -3.86 -1.96
CA GLY A 7 -12.07 -3.76 -1.79
C GLY A 7 -11.43 -3.03 -2.95
N THR A 8 -10.12 -2.85 -2.85
CA THR A 8 -9.24 -2.49 -3.95
C THR A 8 -8.19 -3.60 -4.13
N ALA A 9 -7.67 -3.68 -5.34
CA ALA A 9 -6.49 -4.46 -5.66
C ALA A 9 -5.45 -3.50 -6.22
N SER A 10 -4.26 -3.51 -5.64
CA SER A 10 -3.14 -2.69 -6.10
C SER A 10 -2.09 -3.57 -6.76
N SER A 11 -1.38 -3.02 -7.73
CA SER A 11 -0.23 -3.65 -8.36
C SER A 11 0.94 -2.67 -8.37
N LEU A 12 2.07 -3.10 -7.82
CA LEU A 12 3.31 -2.36 -7.74
C LEU A 12 4.33 -2.96 -8.70
N LEU A 13 4.80 -2.16 -9.65
CA LEU A 13 6.02 -2.41 -10.41
C LEU A 13 7.21 -1.85 -9.63
N VAL A 14 8.14 -2.71 -9.20
CA VAL A 14 9.36 -2.33 -8.49
C VAL A 14 10.50 -3.26 -8.89
N GLN A 15 11.69 -2.71 -9.19
CA GLN A 15 12.86 -3.49 -9.61
C GLN A 15 12.57 -4.47 -10.77
N GLY A 16 11.73 -4.07 -11.73
CA GLY A 16 11.33 -4.90 -12.87
C GLY A 16 10.39 -6.06 -12.56
N LYS A 17 9.84 -6.14 -11.34
CA LYS A 17 8.87 -7.16 -10.91
C LYS A 17 7.53 -6.51 -10.56
N VAL A 18 6.44 -7.25 -10.80
CA VAL A 18 5.09 -6.82 -10.41
C VAL A 18 4.64 -7.64 -9.21
N PHE A 19 4.24 -6.95 -8.15
CA PHE A 19 3.63 -7.51 -6.95
C PHE A 19 2.21 -6.97 -6.85
N SER A 20 1.26 -7.80 -6.43
CA SER A 20 -0.13 -7.40 -6.30
C SER A 20 -0.68 -7.85 -4.96
N HIS A 21 -1.51 -7.01 -4.35
CA HIS A 21 -2.20 -7.30 -3.09
C HIS A 21 -3.62 -6.72 -3.16
N THR A 22 -4.55 -7.29 -2.41
CA THR A 22 -5.86 -6.69 -2.13
C THR A 22 -5.85 -5.96 -0.80
N ASN A 23 -6.94 -5.33 -0.39
CA ASN A 23 -7.03 -4.81 0.98
C ASN A 23 -6.79 -5.95 1.98
N LEU A 24 -6.18 -5.60 3.11
CA LEU A 24 -6.06 -6.50 4.24
C LEU A 24 -7.44 -6.69 4.87
N THR A 25 -7.73 -7.93 5.28
CA THR A 25 -8.98 -8.32 5.92
C THR A 25 -8.71 -9.20 7.11
N GLY A 26 -9.62 -9.22 8.09
CA GLY A 26 -9.53 -10.06 9.27
C GLY A 26 -9.52 -9.24 10.55
N ASP A 27 -9.54 -9.94 11.69
CA ASP A 27 -9.50 -9.33 13.00
C ASP A 27 -8.05 -9.00 13.42
N GLY A 28 -7.86 -7.86 14.08
CA GLY A 28 -6.55 -7.42 14.58
C GLY A 28 -5.86 -6.37 13.71
N GLU A 29 -4.75 -5.83 14.22
CA GLU A 29 -3.98 -4.79 13.53
C GLU A 29 -3.20 -5.34 12.32
N PRO A 30 -3.12 -4.59 11.21
CA PRO A 30 -2.39 -5.02 10.04
C PRO A 30 -0.90 -5.12 10.35
N ASN A 31 -0.24 -6.18 9.87
CA ASN A 31 1.19 -6.39 10.07
C ASN A 31 2.05 -5.51 9.13
N LEU A 32 1.93 -4.19 9.27
CA LEU A 32 2.72 -3.24 8.50
C LEU A 32 4.15 -3.16 9.00
N HIS A 33 5.07 -2.78 8.10
CA HIS A 33 6.45 -2.52 8.44
C HIS A 33 6.56 -1.33 9.42
N PRO A 34 7.45 -1.35 10.43
CA PRO A 34 7.57 -0.27 11.42
C PRO A 34 7.67 1.13 10.79
N ALA A 35 8.48 1.30 9.74
CA ALA A 35 8.59 2.60 9.05
C ALA A 35 7.27 3.11 8.44
N VAL A 36 6.38 2.22 7.99
CA VAL A 36 5.07 2.60 7.46
C VAL A 36 4.12 2.97 8.60
N ARG A 37 4.17 2.23 9.71
CA ARG A 37 3.39 2.54 10.93
C ARG A 37 3.80 3.89 11.48
N ASP A 38 5.10 4.10 11.67
CA ASP A 38 5.65 5.36 12.16
C ASP A 38 5.24 6.53 11.26
N PHE A 39 5.28 6.36 9.93
CA PHE A 39 4.81 7.38 9.00
C PHE A 39 3.33 7.73 9.21
N PHE A 40 2.46 6.72 9.31
CA PHE A 40 1.03 6.91 9.56
C PHE A 40 0.72 7.52 10.92
N ASP A 41 1.48 7.17 11.96
CA ASP A 41 1.34 7.72 13.30
C ASP A 41 1.72 9.20 13.38
N HIS A 42 2.54 9.69 12.45
CA HIS A 42 2.93 11.10 12.34
C HIS A 42 2.06 11.91 11.36
N LEU A 43 1.11 11.27 10.64
CA LEU A 43 0.21 12.00 9.75
C LEU A 43 -0.74 12.92 10.52
N PRO A 44 -1.10 14.10 10.00
CA PRO A 44 -2.21 14.88 10.54
C PRO A 44 -3.51 14.05 10.58
N VAL A 45 -4.36 14.27 11.58
CA VAL A 45 -5.58 13.46 11.79
C VAL A 45 -6.51 13.54 10.58
N GLU A 46 -6.55 14.67 9.89
CA GLU A 46 -7.32 14.91 8.67
C GLU A 46 -6.88 14.04 7.48
N ASP A 47 -5.68 13.47 7.50
CA ASP A 47 -5.18 12.56 6.46
C ASP A 47 -5.41 11.08 6.82
N ARG A 48 -5.95 10.79 8.01
CA ARG A 48 -6.14 9.43 8.52
C ARG A 48 -7.55 8.95 8.25
N GLU A 49 -7.67 7.96 7.37
CA GLU A 49 -8.93 7.27 7.13
C GLU A 49 -9.27 6.27 8.25
N PRO A 50 -10.55 5.93 8.48
CA PRO A 50 -10.94 4.91 9.46
C PRO A 50 -10.33 3.52 9.21
N PHE A 51 -9.96 3.23 7.96
CA PHE A 51 -9.33 1.98 7.51
C PHE A 51 -7.81 2.10 7.31
N LEU A 52 -7.17 3.12 7.91
CA LEU A 52 -5.74 3.37 7.77
C LEU A 52 -4.93 2.09 8.03
N GLY A 53 -4.04 1.79 7.07
CA GLY A 53 -3.17 0.62 7.14
C GLY A 53 -3.77 -0.70 6.63
N TYR A 54 -5.07 -0.77 6.34
CA TYR A 54 -5.68 -1.94 5.69
C TYR A 54 -5.67 -1.84 4.16
N CYS A 55 -5.07 -0.79 3.61
CA CYS A 55 -5.00 -0.54 2.18
C CYS A 55 -4.02 -1.51 1.49
N ALA A 56 -4.34 -1.90 0.25
CA ALA A 56 -3.47 -2.74 -0.56
C ALA A 56 -2.12 -2.07 -0.85
N GLU A 57 -2.11 -0.74 -0.99
CA GLU A 57 -0.94 0.08 -1.22
C GLU A 57 0.06 -0.01 -0.05
N SER A 58 -0.42 0.17 1.19
CA SER A 58 0.41 0.08 2.40
C SER A 58 0.93 -1.34 2.66
N ALA A 59 0.14 -2.36 2.29
CA ALA A 59 0.56 -3.75 2.37
C ALA A 59 1.71 -4.03 1.40
N LEU A 60 1.56 -3.65 0.12
CA LEU A 60 2.62 -3.84 -0.88
C LEU A 60 3.92 -3.13 -0.52
N VAL A 61 3.85 -1.88 -0.05
CA VAL A 61 5.03 -1.16 0.42
C VAL A 61 5.66 -1.89 1.62
N SER A 62 4.85 -2.28 2.61
CA SER A 62 5.35 -3.00 3.79
C SER A 62 6.04 -4.32 3.44
N ASP A 63 5.48 -5.09 2.50
CA ASP A 63 6.06 -6.35 2.05
C ASP A 63 7.45 -6.15 1.42
N GLN A 64 7.64 -5.08 0.63
CA GLN A 64 8.95 -4.74 0.08
C GLN A 64 9.95 -4.38 1.17
N LEU A 65 9.53 -3.58 2.17
CA LEU A 65 10.39 -3.18 3.28
C LEU A 65 10.79 -4.38 4.15
N TRP A 66 9.86 -5.27 4.48
CA TRP A 66 10.18 -6.52 5.19
C TRP A 66 11.18 -7.38 4.40
N GLY A 67 11.05 -7.43 3.08
CA GLY A 67 11.99 -8.13 2.21
C GLY A 67 13.41 -7.54 2.24
N LEU A 68 13.52 -6.21 2.32
CA LEU A 68 14.81 -5.52 2.45
C LEU A 68 15.44 -5.78 3.83
N ASP A 69 14.64 -5.69 4.89
CA ASP A 69 15.07 -5.95 6.27
C ASP A 69 15.52 -7.39 6.50
N ALA A 70 14.91 -8.38 5.83
CA ALA A 70 15.33 -9.77 5.93
C ALA A 70 16.81 -9.99 5.52
N GLY A 71 17.37 -9.10 4.69
CA GLY A 71 18.78 -9.09 4.32
C GLY A 71 19.69 -8.28 5.25
N ASN A 72 19.14 -7.57 6.23
CA ASN A 72 19.86 -6.65 7.11
C ASN A 72 19.58 -6.96 8.59
N PRO A 73 20.50 -7.58 9.34
CA PRO A 73 20.30 -7.93 10.75
C PRO A 73 20.34 -6.73 11.72
N GLY A 74 20.33 -5.50 11.19
CA GLY A 74 20.36 -4.25 11.95
C GLY A 74 18.98 -3.78 12.41
N ALA A 75 18.89 -2.49 12.72
CA ALA A 75 17.61 -1.83 12.96
C ALA A 75 16.77 -1.82 11.65
N PRO A 76 15.43 -1.83 11.76
CA PRO A 76 14.56 -1.71 10.59
C PRO A 76 14.89 -0.47 9.76
N LEU A 77 14.82 -0.61 8.44
CA LEU A 77 15.07 0.50 7.53
C LEU A 77 14.06 1.63 7.71
N THR A 78 14.50 2.88 7.58
CA THR A 78 13.58 4.01 7.47
C THR A 78 13.01 4.11 6.05
N LEU A 79 11.93 4.89 5.86
CA LEU A 79 11.42 5.16 4.51
C LEU A 79 12.48 5.82 3.61
N ALA A 80 13.30 6.72 4.20
CA ALA A 80 14.37 7.38 3.48
C ALA A 80 15.47 6.40 3.01
N ASP A 81 15.83 5.42 3.85
CA ASP A 81 16.79 4.38 3.49
C ASP A 81 16.25 3.48 2.35
N ALA A 82 14.93 3.27 2.32
CA ALA A 82 14.27 2.42 1.34
C ALA A 82 13.93 3.12 0.02
N ALA A 83 13.85 4.46 -0.03
CA ALA A 83 13.47 5.20 -1.23
C ALA A 83 14.26 4.82 -2.51
N PRO A 84 15.59 4.55 -2.47
CA PRO A 84 16.33 4.10 -3.65
C PRO A 84 15.84 2.75 -4.24
N HIS A 85 15.28 1.86 -3.41
CA HIS A 85 14.68 0.59 -3.88
C HIS A 85 13.46 0.84 -4.77
N PHE A 86 12.73 1.92 -4.52
CA PHE A 86 11.53 2.29 -5.25
C PHE A 86 11.79 3.20 -6.46
N ALA A 87 13.05 3.53 -6.78
CA ALA A 87 13.36 4.37 -7.93
C ALA A 87 12.78 3.82 -9.24
N GLY A 88 11.98 4.64 -9.94
CA GLY A 88 11.29 4.24 -11.18
C GLY A 88 10.13 3.26 -10.98
N SER A 89 9.65 3.11 -9.74
CA SER A 89 8.51 2.25 -9.43
C SER A 89 7.18 2.95 -9.73
N ALA A 90 6.18 2.15 -10.06
CA ALA A 90 4.84 2.63 -10.32
C ALA A 90 3.78 1.74 -9.69
N MET A 91 2.67 2.34 -9.26
CA MET A 91 1.54 1.64 -8.66
C MET A 91 0.22 2.02 -9.33
N VAL A 92 -0.67 1.04 -9.49
CA VAL A 92 -2.06 1.24 -9.93
C VAL A 92 -3.01 0.52 -8.98
N SER A 93 -4.16 1.10 -8.71
CA SER A 93 -5.22 0.49 -7.89
C SER A 93 -6.52 0.35 -8.68
N LYS A 94 -7.19 -0.80 -8.55
CA LYS A 94 -8.47 -1.13 -9.19
C LYS A 94 -9.52 -1.49 -8.14
N LYS A 95 -10.78 -1.13 -8.38
CA LYS A 95 -11.93 -1.50 -7.55
C LYS A 95 -12.23 -3.00 -7.68
N VAL A 96 -12.33 -3.69 -6.56
CA VAL A 96 -12.81 -5.08 -6.48
C VAL A 96 -14.25 -5.05 -5.99
N ARG A 97 -15.17 -5.48 -6.85
CA ARG A 97 -16.62 -5.51 -6.60
C ARG A 97 -17.20 -6.89 -6.89
N GLU A 98 -18.47 -7.09 -6.54
CA GLU A 98 -19.19 -8.33 -6.86
C GLU A 98 -19.31 -8.52 -8.38
N HIS A 99 -19.57 -9.77 -8.79
CA HIS A 99 -19.75 -10.08 -10.20
C HIS A 99 -20.95 -9.33 -10.79
N GLY A 100 -20.74 -8.66 -11.93
CA GLY A 100 -21.77 -7.87 -12.61
C GLY A 100 -21.84 -6.41 -12.16
N ASP A 101 -21.09 -6.01 -11.12
CA ASP A 101 -20.96 -4.61 -10.75
C ASP A 101 -20.16 -3.86 -11.84
N PRO A 102 -20.70 -2.79 -12.44
CA PRO A 102 -20.03 -2.04 -13.51
C PRO A 102 -18.77 -1.29 -13.06
N GLU A 103 -18.61 -1.06 -11.75
CA GLU A 103 -17.40 -0.44 -11.19
C GLU A 103 -16.26 -1.45 -10.97
N HIS A 104 -16.51 -2.75 -11.10
CA HIS A 104 -15.47 -3.77 -10.98
C HIS A 104 -14.34 -3.52 -12.00
N GLY A 105 -13.10 -3.52 -11.54
CA GLY A 105 -11.91 -3.32 -12.37
C GLY A 105 -11.67 -1.87 -12.82
N GLN A 106 -12.55 -0.92 -12.45
CA GLN A 106 -12.29 0.50 -12.68
C GLN A 106 -11.11 0.97 -11.82
N SER A 107 -10.36 1.92 -12.35
CA SER A 107 -9.31 2.57 -11.56
C SER A 107 -9.87 3.30 -10.35
N THR A 108 -9.04 3.42 -9.32
CA THR A 108 -9.31 4.27 -8.16
C THR A 108 -8.03 4.91 -7.68
N ALA A 109 -8.13 6.13 -7.14
CA ALA A 109 -7.05 6.78 -6.43
C ALA A 109 -6.76 6.06 -5.10
N PRO A 110 -5.51 6.16 -4.58
CA PRO A 110 -5.20 5.76 -3.22
C PRO A 110 -5.91 6.70 -2.23
N CYS A 111 -6.08 6.26 -0.97
CA CYS A 111 -6.52 7.17 0.09
C CYS A 111 -5.46 8.24 0.40
N SER A 112 -5.83 9.30 1.15
CA SER A 112 -4.92 10.42 1.44
C SER A 112 -3.58 9.95 2.03
N ALA A 113 -3.64 9.13 3.08
CA ALA A 113 -2.45 8.58 3.74
C ALA A 113 -1.56 7.75 2.79
N CYS A 114 -2.15 6.87 1.98
CA CYS A 114 -1.36 6.06 1.04
C CYS A 114 -0.78 6.91 -0.08
N GLY A 115 -1.51 7.91 -0.60
CA GLY A 115 -0.97 8.85 -1.57
C GLY A 115 0.27 9.59 -1.05
N LYS A 116 0.26 9.99 0.22
CA LYS A 116 1.42 10.61 0.89
C LYS A 116 2.58 9.64 1.07
N LEU A 117 2.31 8.40 1.48
CA LEU A 117 3.33 7.36 1.60
C LEU A 117 4.01 7.07 0.26
N LEU A 118 3.24 6.94 -0.83
CA LEU A 118 3.79 6.72 -2.16
C LEU A 118 4.65 7.91 -2.61
N SER A 119 4.21 9.14 -2.34
CA SER A 119 4.97 10.34 -2.63
C SER A 119 6.29 10.41 -1.85
N GLU A 120 6.30 10.01 -0.57
CA GLU A 120 7.50 9.98 0.27
C GLU A 120 8.55 9.01 -0.29
N LEU A 121 8.11 7.87 -0.82
CA LEU A 121 8.98 6.85 -1.41
C LEU A 121 9.32 7.09 -2.89
N GLY A 122 8.75 8.13 -3.51
CA GLY A 122 8.93 8.42 -4.94
C GLY A 122 8.30 7.38 -5.87
N ILE A 123 7.24 6.69 -5.44
CA ILE A 123 6.48 5.74 -6.26
C ILE A 123 5.45 6.53 -7.07
N GLU A 124 5.49 6.39 -8.38
CA GLU A 124 4.50 7.02 -9.27
C GLU A 124 3.15 6.29 -9.16
N PHE A 125 2.06 7.02 -8.91
CA PHE A 125 0.73 6.43 -8.99
C PHE A 125 0.12 6.67 -10.38
N ILE A 126 -0.24 5.58 -11.07
CA ILE A 126 -0.74 5.62 -12.45
C ILE A 126 -2.24 5.33 -12.47
N GLY A 127 -2.96 6.19 -13.21
CA GLY A 127 -4.31 5.90 -13.64
C GLY A 127 -5.38 6.14 -12.60
N ALA A 128 -5.20 7.14 -11.72
CA ALA A 128 -6.29 7.76 -10.96
C ALA A 128 -7.28 8.49 -11.88
#